data_AF-A0A9P0DQI6-F1
#
_entry.id   AF-A0A9P0DQI6-F1
#
_cell.length_a   1.000
_cell.length_b   1.000
_cell.length_c   1.000
_cell.angle_alpha   90.00
_cell.angle_beta   90.00
_cell.angle_gamma   90.00
#
_symmetry.space_group_name_H-M   'P 1'
#
loop_
_entity.id
_entity.type
_entity.pdbx_description
1 polymer ?
#
loop_
_entity_poly.entity_id
_entity_poly.type
_entity_poly.pdbx_seq_one_letter_code
_entity_poly.pdbx_strand_id
1 'polypeptide(L)'
;MLSNEYQEVTLGEVNEALKEIENKYSNGIPNINSDSDGFEETLAVLSKEYDSVGLPTLDLSASIWKVFKQVVSGARSLIQIHRRTIAKMKDVNIDNRCKDTRSGELYKIIDDCKTDIDKAEEKNSALKNKMKALLQEISNLKKYERVLRTEMEQVKRINTAQQNQLTLEIKKLTRENQRLKETLGTDLNIYQSKDQVVLKLLGKYKSNEDIFKSTIQKLQGNNKELLHEVFSLREQLSNVSKDCDSAD
;
A
#
# COMPACT_ATOMS: atom_id res chain seq x y z
N MET A 1 -21.72 -34.89 23.98
CA MET A 1 -22.26 -36.22 24.32
C MET A 1 -23.01 -36.09 25.62
N LEU A 2 -24.34 -36.07 25.57
CA LEU A 2 -25.18 -36.12 26.77
C LEU A 2 -25.96 -37.42 26.67
N SER A 3 -25.50 -38.42 27.41
CA SER A 3 -26.16 -39.70 27.57
C SER A 3 -27.51 -39.45 28.24
N ASN A 4 -28.57 -39.64 27.48
CA ASN A 4 -29.94 -39.58 27.98
C ASN A 4 -30.18 -40.90 28.73
N GLU A 5 -29.89 -40.91 30.03
CA GLU A 5 -30.29 -42.00 30.91
C GLU A 5 -31.81 -42.00 31.00
N TYR A 6 -32.44 -42.79 30.13
CA TYR A 6 -33.81 -43.23 30.36
C TYR A 6 -33.76 -44.17 31.56
N GLN A 7 -34.07 -43.64 32.74
CA GLN A 7 -34.26 -44.43 33.94
C GLN A 7 -35.44 -45.39 33.66
N GLU A 8 -35.09 -46.65 33.41
CA GLU A 8 -36.03 -47.70 33.05
C GLU A 8 -36.83 -48.05 34.32
N VAL A 9 -38.03 -47.48 34.43
CA VAL A 9 -38.90 -47.67 35.61
C VAL A 9 -39.18 -49.16 35.76
N THR A 10 -38.71 -49.73 36.88
CA THR A 10 -38.77 -51.16 37.12
C THR A 10 -40.17 -51.56 37.58
N LEU A 11 -40.58 -52.80 37.29
CA LEU A 11 -41.88 -53.33 37.69
C LEU A 11 -42.08 -53.30 39.22
N GLY A 12 -40.98 -53.34 39.98
CA GLY A 12 -40.95 -53.20 41.44
C GLY A 12 -41.34 -51.80 41.91
N GLU A 13 -40.77 -50.75 41.31
CA GLU A 13 -41.11 -49.35 41.63
C GLU A 13 -42.56 -49.02 41.27
N VAL A 14 -43.08 -49.58 40.17
CA VAL A 14 -44.50 -49.45 39.81
C VAL A 14 -45.39 -50.13 40.86
N ASN A 15 -45.05 -51.34 41.31
CA ASN A 15 -45.81 -52.04 42.34
C ASN A 15 -45.78 -51.34 43.69
N GLU A 16 -44.64 -50.75 44.05
CA GLU A 16 -44.49 -50.02 45.31
C GLU A 16 -45.28 -48.71 45.29
N ALA A 17 -45.24 -47.97 44.18
CA ALA A 17 -46.08 -46.79 43.96
C ALA A 17 -47.58 -47.14 43.94
N LEU A 18 -47.98 -48.25 43.30
CA LEU A 18 -49.36 -48.73 43.29
C LEU A 18 -49.82 -49.10 44.71
N LYS A 19 -48.97 -49.76 45.50
CA LYS A 19 -49.25 -50.11 46.89
C LYS A 19 -49.32 -48.88 47.80
N GLU A 20 -48.51 -47.86 47.53
CA GLU A 20 -48.55 -46.58 48.26
C GLU A 20 -49.83 -45.80 47.93
N ILE A 21 -50.27 -45.80 46.67
CA ILE A 21 -51.56 -45.25 46.23
C ILE A 21 -52.70 -46.04 46.90
N GLU A 22 -52.67 -47.37 46.85
CA GLU A 22 -53.66 -48.23 47.48
C GLU A 22 -53.78 -47.93 48.99
N ASN A 23 -52.66 -47.82 49.70
CA ASN A 23 -52.67 -47.48 51.12
C ASN A 23 -53.16 -46.03 51.40
N LYS A 24 -52.90 -45.07 50.50
CA LYS A 24 -53.35 -43.68 50.65
C LYS A 24 -54.86 -43.51 50.48
N TYR A 25 -55.46 -44.26 49.56
CA TYR A 25 -56.87 -44.10 49.19
C TYR A 25 -57.79 -45.17 49.78
N SER A 26 -57.26 -46.30 50.28
CA SER A 26 -58.04 -47.38 50.90
C SER A 26 -58.13 -47.29 52.44
N ASN A 27 -57.26 -46.53 53.11
CA ASN A 27 -57.23 -46.43 54.59
C ASN A 27 -58.33 -45.54 55.21
N GLY A 28 -59.50 -45.47 54.57
CA GLY A 28 -60.61 -44.64 55.03
C GLY A 28 -61.98 -45.15 54.63
N ILE A 29 -62.13 -46.43 54.27
CA ILE A 29 -63.46 -47.04 54.14
C ILE A 29 -63.83 -47.55 55.55
N PRO A 30 -64.69 -46.85 56.31
CA PRO A 30 -65.19 -47.43 57.55
C PRO A 30 -65.89 -48.74 57.17
N ASN A 31 -65.69 -49.78 57.96
CA ASN A 31 -66.44 -51.01 57.85
C ASN A 31 -67.93 -50.63 58.01
N ILE A 32 -68.67 -50.50 56.90
CA ILE A 32 -70.06 -50.05 56.90
C ILE A 32 -70.87 -51.19 57.53
N ASN A 33 -71.06 -51.11 58.85
CA ASN A 33 -72.16 -51.80 59.49
C ASN A 33 -73.44 -51.31 58.80
N SER A 34 -74.19 -52.26 58.25
CA SER A 34 -75.36 -52.07 57.41
C SER A 34 -76.58 -51.59 58.20
N ASP A 35 -76.50 -50.39 58.79
CA ASP A 35 -77.65 -49.62 59.23
C ASP A 35 -77.98 -48.57 58.14
N SER A 36 -79.26 -48.39 57.78
CA SER A 36 -79.64 -47.59 56.60
C SER A 36 -79.21 -46.13 56.68
N ASP A 37 -78.98 -45.61 57.88
CA ASP A 37 -78.57 -44.23 58.17
C ASP A 37 -77.15 -43.93 57.67
N GLY A 38 -76.21 -44.88 57.81
CA GLY A 38 -74.82 -44.69 57.38
C GLY A 38 -74.64 -44.75 55.86
N PHE A 39 -75.52 -45.46 55.15
CA PHE A 39 -75.50 -45.53 53.69
C PHE A 39 -76.00 -44.22 53.06
N GLU A 40 -77.05 -43.63 53.61
CA GLU A 40 -77.58 -42.33 53.17
C GLU A 40 -76.58 -41.20 53.43
N GLU A 41 -75.91 -41.20 54.58
CA GLU A 41 -74.83 -40.25 54.88
C GLU A 41 -73.67 -40.37 53.87
N THR A 42 -73.26 -41.60 53.56
CA THR A 42 -72.19 -41.85 52.58
C THR A 42 -72.56 -41.37 51.18
N LEU A 43 -73.81 -41.58 50.75
CA LEU A 43 -74.30 -41.07 49.46
C LEU A 43 -74.43 -39.54 49.44
N ALA A 44 -74.79 -38.92 50.56
CA ALA A 44 -74.82 -37.46 50.69
C ALA A 44 -73.41 -36.85 50.60
N VAL A 45 -72.40 -37.49 51.21
CA VAL A 45 -70.99 -37.10 51.06
C VAL A 45 -70.54 -37.27 49.60
N LEU A 46 -70.79 -38.44 48.99
CA LEU A 46 -70.44 -38.70 47.59
C LEU A 46 -71.09 -37.68 46.63
N SER A 47 -72.33 -37.28 46.90
CA SER A 47 -73.02 -36.26 46.10
C SER A 47 -72.35 -34.89 46.19
N LYS A 48 -71.84 -34.51 47.37
CA LYS A 48 -71.06 -33.27 47.55
C LYS A 48 -69.71 -33.36 46.83
N GLU A 49 -69.06 -34.53 46.90
CA GLU A 49 -67.81 -34.76 46.17
C GLU A 49 -68.01 -34.68 44.66
N TYR A 50 -69.11 -35.24 44.13
CA TYR A 50 -69.46 -35.12 42.71
C TYR A 50 -69.55 -33.66 42.27
N ASP A 51 -70.24 -32.81 43.03
CA ASP A 51 -70.32 -31.38 42.75
C ASP A 51 -68.93 -30.72 42.74
N SER A 52 -68.08 -31.06 43.71
CA SER A 52 -66.72 -30.52 43.81
C SER A 52 -65.82 -30.86 42.61
N VAL A 53 -66.07 -32.00 41.96
CA VAL A 53 -65.35 -32.42 40.74
C VAL A 53 -66.11 -32.07 39.45
N GLY A 54 -67.20 -31.29 39.55
CA GLY A 54 -68.01 -30.83 38.42
C GLY A 54 -68.90 -31.90 37.80
N LEU A 55 -69.29 -32.93 38.57
CA LEU A 55 -70.24 -33.97 38.17
C LEU A 55 -71.66 -33.66 38.68
N PRO A 56 -72.71 -34.18 38.02
CA PRO A 56 -74.09 -34.00 38.48
C PRO A 56 -74.33 -34.60 39.87
N THR A 57 -74.97 -33.86 40.77
CA THR A 57 -75.34 -34.33 42.12
C THR A 57 -76.28 -35.53 42.08
N LEU A 58 -76.17 -36.41 43.08
CA LEU A 58 -77.04 -37.58 43.21
C LEU A 58 -78.42 -37.16 43.72
N ASP A 59 -79.47 -37.70 43.10
CA ASP A 59 -80.86 -37.46 43.54
C ASP A 59 -81.24 -38.52 44.58
N LEU A 60 -80.92 -38.25 45.84
CA LEU A 60 -81.16 -39.18 46.95
C LEU A 60 -82.65 -39.44 47.23
N SER A 61 -83.53 -38.60 46.70
CA SER A 61 -84.99 -38.80 46.77
C SER A 61 -85.52 -39.82 45.74
N ALA A 62 -84.66 -40.26 44.82
CA ALA A 62 -85.02 -41.21 43.78
C ALA A 62 -84.96 -42.67 44.24
N SER A 63 -85.47 -43.58 43.41
CA SER A 63 -85.30 -45.02 43.66
C SER A 63 -83.82 -45.42 43.66
N ILE A 64 -83.47 -46.39 44.52
CA ILE A 64 -82.11 -46.93 44.68
C ILE A 64 -81.47 -47.27 43.32
N TRP A 65 -82.26 -47.83 42.39
CA TRP A 65 -81.79 -48.14 41.04
C TRP A 65 -81.38 -46.90 40.22
N LYS A 66 -82.12 -45.80 40.36
CA LYS A 66 -81.80 -44.52 39.71
C LYS A 66 -80.55 -43.89 40.34
N VAL A 67 -80.41 -43.95 41.66
CA VAL A 67 -79.19 -43.54 42.38
C VAL A 67 -77.98 -44.37 41.91
N PHE A 68 -78.11 -45.69 41.84
CA PHE A 68 -77.06 -46.58 41.36
C PHE A 68 -76.63 -46.25 39.93
N LYS A 69 -77.58 -46.00 39.02
CA LYS A 69 -77.27 -45.55 37.65
C LYS A 69 -76.54 -44.21 37.62
N GLN A 70 -76.91 -43.26 38.47
CA GLN A 70 -76.22 -41.97 38.60
C GLN A 70 -74.80 -42.15 39.13
N VAL A 71 -74.59 -43.01 40.12
CA VAL A 71 -73.25 -43.34 40.65
C VAL A 71 -72.38 -43.95 39.55
N VAL A 72 -72.86 -44.98 38.84
CA VAL A 72 -72.12 -45.63 37.74
C VAL A 72 -71.84 -44.65 36.60
N SER A 73 -72.80 -43.80 36.25
CA SER A 73 -72.61 -42.77 35.23
C SER A 73 -71.59 -41.71 35.67
N GLY A 74 -71.62 -41.29 36.93
CA GLY A 74 -70.66 -40.36 37.51
C GLY A 74 -69.24 -40.93 37.51
N ALA A 75 -69.07 -42.19 37.92
CA ALA A 75 -67.78 -42.87 37.86
C ALA A 75 -67.24 -42.94 36.43
N ARG A 76 -68.09 -43.23 35.43
CA ARG A 76 -67.70 -43.20 34.02
C ARG A 76 -67.29 -41.81 33.55
N SER A 77 -68.04 -40.77 33.92
CA SER A 77 -67.71 -39.37 33.61
C SER A 77 -66.39 -38.94 34.25
N LEU A 78 -66.15 -39.34 35.51
CA LEU A 78 -64.89 -39.07 36.22
C LEU A 78 -63.70 -39.69 35.50
N ILE A 79 -63.81 -40.96 35.08
CA ILE A 79 -62.78 -41.64 34.29
C ILE A 79 -62.52 -40.90 32.97
N GLN A 80 -63.57 -40.41 32.29
CA GLN A 80 -63.41 -39.65 31.05
C GLN A 80 -62.75 -38.29 31.28
N ILE A 81 -63.14 -37.56 32.33
CA ILE A 81 -62.50 -36.30 32.73
C ILE A 81 -61.02 -36.56 33.02
N HIS A 82 -60.70 -37.57 33.83
CA HIS A 82 -59.34 -37.94 34.17
C HIS A 82 -58.50 -38.28 32.93
N ARG A 83 -59.03 -39.12 32.02
CA ARG A 83 -58.36 -39.44 30.74
C ARG A 83 -58.08 -38.20 29.89
N ARG A 84 -59.05 -37.28 29.78
CA ARG A 84 -58.88 -36.02 29.04
C ARG A 84 -57.84 -35.12 29.71
N THR A 85 -57.84 -35.03 31.03
CA THR A 85 -56.87 -34.23 31.79
C THR A 85 -55.46 -34.77 31.61
N ILE A 86 -55.26 -36.09 31.69
CA ILE A 86 -53.96 -36.72 31.42
C ILE A 86 -53.49 -36.42 29.99
N ALA A 87 -54.37 -36.56 29.00
CA ALA A 87 -54.03 -36.26 27.61
C ALA A 87 -53.59 -34.79 27.45
N LYS A 88 -54.36 -33.84 28.00
CA LYS A 88 -54.00 -32.42 28.00
C LYS A 88 -52.68 -32.14 28.71
N MET A 89 -52.44 -32.75 29.88
CA MET A 89 -51.18 -32.59 30.61
C MET A 89 -49.99 -33.10 29.79
N LYS A 90 -50.16 -34.23 29.10
CA LYS A 90 -49.13 -34.76 28.19
C LYS A 90 -48.81 -33.78 27.07
N ASP A 91 -49.82 -33.21 26.42
CA ASP A 91 -49.64 -32.25 25.33
C ASP A 91 -48.93 -30.98 25.82
N VAL A 92 -49.33 -30.45 26.99
CA VAL A 92 -48.68 -29.29 27.62
C VAL A 92 -47.22 -29.59 27.97
N ASN A 93 -46.91 -30.78 28.49
CA ASN A 93 -45.55 -31.18 28.81
C ASN A 93 -44.67 -31.30 27.56
N ILE A 94 -45.21 -31.80 26.45
CA ILE A 94 -44.50 -31.86 25.17
C ILE A 94 -44.23 -30.43 24.65
N ASP A 95 -45.23 -29.56 24.66
CA ASP A 95 -45.09 -28.16 24.22
C ASP A 95 -44.04 -27.40 25.06
N ASN A 96 -44.06 -27.56 26.38
CA ASN A 96 -43.07 -26.96 27.27
C ASN A 96 -41.65 -27.46 26.96
N ARG A 97 -41.45 -28.78 26.79
CA ARG A 97 -40.15 -29.33 26.41
C ARG A 97 -39.64 -28.78 25.08
N CYS A 98 -40.53 -28.63 24.09
CA CYS A 98 -40.19 -28.03 22.81
C CYS A 98 -39.77 -26.57 22.96
N LYS A 99 -40.49 -25.79 23.77
CA LYS A 99 -40.16 -24.39 24.07
C LYS A 99 -38.83 -24.26 24.80
N ASP A 100 -38.57 -25.10 25.80
CA ASP A 100 -37.33 -25.09 26.57
C ASP A 100 -36.12 -25.42 25.69
N THR A 101 -36.25 -26.43 24.82
CA THR A 101 -35.20 -26.80 23.87
C THR A 101 -34.89 -25.65 22.92
N ARG A 102 -35.94 -25.06 22.32
CA ARG A 102 -35.80 -23.91 21.42
C ARG A 102 -35.20 -22.70 22.14
N SER A 103 -35.61 -22.43 23.38
CA SER A 103 -35.04 -21.35 24.17
C SER A 103 -33.56 -21.59 24.45
N GLY A 104 -33.16 -22.83 24.76
CA GLY A 104 -31.77 -23.20 24.96
C GLY A 104 -30.91 -22.99 23.71
N GLU A 105 -31.43 -23.36 22.53
CA GLU A 105 -30.76 -23.11 21.25
C GLU A 105 -30.58 -21.62 20.98
N LEU A 106 -31.62 -20.81 21.22
CA LEU A 106 -31.54 -19.36 21.06
C LEU A 106 -30.51 -18.72 21.99
N TYR A 107 -30.42 -19.18 23.25
CA TYR A 107 -29.40 -18.69 24.17
C TYR A 107 -27.98 -19.03 23.71
N LYS A 108 -27.77 -20.22 23.15
CA LYS A 108 -26.47 -20.58 22.55
C LYS A 108 -26.11 -19.68 21.38
N ILE A 109 -27.06 -19.45 20.46
CA ILE A 109 -26.85 -18.54 19.32
C ILE A 109 -26.52 -17.13 19.81
N ILE A 110 -27.21 -16.63 20.84
CA ILE A 110 -26.92 -15.32 21.44
C ILE A 110 -25.49 -15.27 21.99
N ASP A 111 -25.04 -16.33 22.66
CA ASP A 111 -23.70 -16.40 23.25
C ASP A 111 -22.60 -16.47 22.18
N ASP A 112 -22.83 -17.27 21.13
CA ASP A 112 -21.95 -17.35 19.96
C ASP A 112 -21.85 -15.97 19.28
N CYS A 113 -22.99 -15.30 19.04
CA CYS A 113 -23.01 -13.97 18.45
C CYS A 113 -22.28 -12.92 19.31
N LYS A 114 -22.43 -12.96 20.65
CA LYS A 114 -21.68 -12.06 21.54
C LYS A 114 -20.18 -12.28 21.42
N THR A 115 -19.75 -13.54 21.43
CA THR A 115 -18.34 -13.90 21.29
C THR A 115 -17.76 -13.43 19.96
N ASP A 116 -18.54 -13.53 18.87
CA ASP A 116 -18.10 -13.07 17.55
C ASP A 116 -18.05 -11.54 17.44
N ILE A 117 -18.98 -10.84 18.11
CA ILE A 117 -18.93 -9.38 18.24
C ILE A 117 -17.66 -8.95 18.97
N ASP A 118 -17.35 -9.55 20.12
CA ASP A 118 -16.15 -9.21 20.91
C ASP A 118 -14.87 -9.41 20.08
N LYS A 119 -14.75 -10.54 19.37
CA LYS A 119 -13.62 -10.80 18.45
C LYS A 119 -13.53 -9.77 17.32
N ALA A 120 -14.67 -9.33 16.78
CA ALA A 120 -14.70 -8.33 15.73
C ALA A 120 -14.28 -6.95 16.26
N GLU A 121 -14.70 -6.58 17.47
CA GLU A 121 -14.30 -5.33 18.15
C GLU A 121 -12.80 -5.29 18.44
N GLU A 122 -12.23 -6.40 18.94
CA GLU A 122 -10.78 -6.52 19.16
C GLU A 122 -9.99 -6.34 17.87
N LYS A 123 -10.39 -7.03 16.79
CA LYS A 123 -9.77 -6.88 15.46
C LYS A 123 -9.88 -5.45 14.95
N ASN A 124 -11.03 -4.81 15.13
CA ASN A 124 -11.25 -3.43 14.69
C ASN A 124 -10.37 -2.45 15.48
N SER A 125 -10.22 -2.65 16.79
CA SER A 125 -9.29 -1.88 17.63
C SER A 125 -7.83 -2.03 17.18
N ALA A 126 -7.39 -3.27 16.91
CA ALA A 126 -6.04 -3.55 16.40
C ALA A 126 -5.78 -2.88 15.05
N LEU A 127 -6.73 -2.97 14.11
CA LEU A 127 -6.64 -2.33 12.79
C LEU A 127 -6.61 -0.80 12.91
N LYS A 128 -7.42 -0.21 13.79
CA LYS A 128 -7.44 1.24 14.04
C LYS A 128 -6.10 1.72 14.59
N ASN A 129 -5.46 0.97 15.48
CA ASN A 129 -4.13 1.29 15.99
C ASN A 129 -3.05 1.19 14.91
N LYS A 130 -3.09 0.13 14.09
CA LYS A 130 -2.17 -0.03 12.95
C LYS A 130 -2.33 1.11 11.94
N MET A 131 -3.56 1.51 11.64
CA MET A 131 -3.85 2.64 10.74
C MET A 131 -3.27 3.96 11.28
N LYS A 132 -3.42 4.23 12.58
CA LYS A 132 -2.80 5.42 13.22
C LYS A 132 -1.28 5.40 13.11
N ALA A 133 -0.65 4.25 13.35
CA ALA A 133 0.81 4.12 13.22
C ALA A 133 1.29 4.39 11.78
N LEU A 134 0.61 3.82 10.79
CA LEU A 134 0.93 4.05 9.37
C LEU A 134 0.72 5.52 8.96
N LEU A 135 -0.33 6.19 9.45
CA LEU A 135 -0.53 7.61 9.20
C LEU A 135 0.59 8.48 9.78
N GLN A 136 1.08 8.12 10.98
CA GLN A 136 2.22 8.80 11.58
C GLN A 136 3.51 8.57 10.77
N GLU A 137 3.74 7.35 10.30
CA GLU A 137 4.88 7.01 9.44
C GLU A 137 4.84 7.77 8.12
N ILE A 138 3.68 7.82 7.44
CA ILE A 138 3.48 8.62 6.23
C ILE A 138 3.78 10.10 6.49
N SER A 139 3.31 10.65 7.62
CA SER A 139 3.59 12.04 8.00
C SER A 139 5.09 12.28 8.18
N ASN A 140 5.80 11.36 8.83
CA ASN A 140 7.25 11.42 9.00
C ASN A 140 7.99 11.33 7.67
N LEU A 141 7.61 10.38 6.80
CA LEU A 141 8.21 10.23 5.46
C LEU A 141 8.00 11.47 4.60
N LYS A 142 6.83 12.11 4.65
CA LYS A 142 6.59 13.39 3.96
C LYS A 142 7.50 14.52 4.45
N LYS A 143 7.81 14.56 5.75
CA LYS A 143 8.77 15.52 6.30
C LYS A 143 10.18 15.24 5.78
N TYR A 144 10.61 13.98 5.80
CA TYR A 144 11.91 13.57 5.25
C TYR A 144 12.03 13.88 3.76
N GLU A 145 11.01 13.58 2.96
CA GLU A 145 10.99 13.89 1.53
C GLU A 145 11.18 15.40 1.29
N ARG A 146 10.52 16.24 2.10
CA ARG A 146 10.66 17.70 1.99
C ARG A 146 12.09 18.15 2.28
N VAL A 147 12.71 17.62 3.34
CA VAL A 147 14.11 17.93 3.70
C VAL A 147 15.05 17.50 2.57
N LEU A 148 14.92 16.26 2.07
CA LEU A 148 15.75 15.75 0.98
C LEU A 148 15.58 16.56 -0.31
N ARG A 149 14.35 17.01 -0.64
CA ARG A 149 14.13 17.91 -1.78
C ARG A 149 14.87 19.23 -1.61
N THR A 150 14.81 19.83 -0.43
CA THR A 150 15.52 21.09 -0.15
C THR A 150 17.04 20.94 -0.22
N GLU A 151 17.58 19.84 0.30
CA GLU A 151 19.01 19.51 0.20
C GLU A 151 19.42 19.28 -1.26
N MET A 152 18.61 18.56 -2.03
CA MET A 152 18.86 18.33 -3.46
C MET A 152 18.90 19.64 -4.25
N GLU A 153 17.98 20.57 -3.98
CA GLU A 153 17.98 21.90 -4.59
C GLU A 153 19.20 22.74 -4.19
N GLN A 154 19.65 22.63 -2.93
CA GLN A 154 20.87 23.28 -2.47
C GLN A 154 22.11 22.73 -3.18
N VAL A 155 22.24 21.40 -3.27
CA VAL A 155 23.33 20.73 -3.98
C VAL A 155 23.33 21.11 -5.46
N LYS A 156 22.16 21.14 -6.11
CA LYS A 156 22.04 21.60 -7.51
C LYS A 156 22.55 23.03 -7.67
N ARG A 157 22.16 23.95 -6.78
CA ARG A 157 22.62 25.36 -6.82
C ARG A 157 24.14 25.47 -6.67
N ILE A 158 24.72 24.74 -5.73
CA ILE A 158 26.18 24.72 -5.51
C ILE A 158 26.91 24.18 -6.74
N ASN A 159 26.44 23.06 -7.29
CA ASN A 159 27.06 22.44 -8.46
C ASN A 159 27.00 23.35 -9.69
N THR A 160 25.85 23.99 -9.95
CA THR A 160 25.72 24.99 -11.02
C THR A 160 26.68 26.17 -10.82
N ALA A 161 26.82 26.67 -9.60
CA ALA A 161 27.77 27.74 -9.29
C ALA A 161 29.23 27.33 -9.55
N GLN A 162 29.61 26.11 -9.16
CA GLN A 162 30.94 25.55 -9.44
C GLN A 162 31.19 25.37 -10.94
N GLN A 163 30.23 24.84 -11.69
CA GLN A 163 30.34 24.74 -13.15
C GLN A 163 30.53 26.11 -13.81
N ASN A 164 29.79 27.13 -13.35
CA ASN A 164 29.93 28.49 -13.86
C ASN A 164 31.31 29.07 -13.55
N GLN A 165 31.83 28.86 -12.34
CA GLN A 165 33.17 29.28 -11.94
C GLN A 165 34.24 28.63 -12.82
N LEU A 166 34.20 27.30 -12.98
CA LEU A 166 35.13 26.56 -13.85
C LEU A 166 35.05 27.05 -15.30
N THR A 167 33.86 27.33 -15.81
CA THR A 167 33.67 27.88 -17.16
C THR A 167 34.34 29.24 -17.32
N LEU A 168 34.23 30.11 -16.31
CA LEU A 168 34.90 31.41 -16.32
C LEU A 168 36.42 31.27 -16.28
N GLU A 169 36.93 30.34 -15.48
CA GLU A 169 38.36 30.05 -15.37
C GLU A 169 38.94 29.49 -16.68
N ILE A 170 38.25 28.55 -17.33
CA ILE A 170 38.62 28.05 -18.66
C ILE A 170 38.66 29.18 -19.69
N LYS A 171 37.66 30.07 -19.69
CA LYS A 171 37.64 31.23 -20.59
C LYS A 171 38.82 32.17 -20.33
N LYS A 172 39.17 32.42 -19.06
CA LYS A 172 40.33 33.23 -18.68
C LYS A 172 41.63 32.60 -19.19
N LEU A 173 41.84 31.31 -18.90
CA LEU A 173 43.02 30.56 -19.34
C LEU A 173 43.13 30.52 -20.87
N THR A 174 42.01 30.37 -21.57
CA THR A 174 41.99 30.36 -23.05
C THR A 174 42.44 31.71 -23.62
N ARG A 175 41.95 32.83 -23.06
CA ARG A 175 42.39 34.18 -23.45
C ARG A 175 43.86 34.42 -23.14
N GLU A 176 44.32 33.97 -21.97
CA GLU A 176 45.72 34.12 -21.58
C GLU A 176 46.65 33.29 -22.47
N ASN A 177 46.27 32.06 -22.80
CA ASN A 177 47.00 31.21 -23.74
C ASN A 177 47.06 31.85 -25.13
N GLN A 178 45.96 32.44 -25.61
CA GLN A 178 45.94 33.20 -26.86
C GLN A 178 46.90 34.42 -26.81
N ARG A 179 46.85 35.21 -25.73
CA ARG A 179 47.76 36.34 -25.52
C ARG A 179 49.23 35.92 -25.50
N LEU A 180 49.55 34.81 -24.83
CA LEU A 180 50.90 34.27 -24.77
C LEU A 180 51.38 33.81 -26.15
N LYS A 181 50.52 33.16 -26.95
CA LYS A 181 50.84 32.81 -28.35
C LYS A 181 51.14 34.04 -29.21
N GLU A 182 50.35 35.10 -29.06
CA GLU A 182 50.56 36.37 -29.77
C GLU A 182 51.88 37.03 -29.35
N THR A 183 52.14 37.11 -28.04
CA THR A 183 53.38 37.69 -27.49
C THR A 183 54.62 36.90 -27.92
N LEU A 184 54.54 35.57 -27.89
CA LEU A 184 55.60 34.69 -28.39
C LEU A 184 55.83 34.90 -29.90
N GLY A 185 54.76 35.05 -30.68
CA GLY A 185 54.84 35.32 -32.11
C GLY A 185 55.49 36.67 -32.44
N THR A 186 55.24 37.70 -31.62
CA THR A 186 55.88 39.01 -31.74
C THR A 186 57.34 38.98 -31.30
N ASP A 187 57.67 38.32 -30.18
CA ASP A 187 59.03 38.25 -29.63
C ASP A 187 59.98 37.40 -30.50
N LEU A 188 59.45 36.34 -31.13
CA LEU A 188 60.19 35.52 -32.10
C LEU A 188 60.33 36.19 -33.48
N ASN A 189 59.79 37.40 -33.67
CA ASN A 189 59.85 38.14 -34.94
C ASN A 189 59.40 37.28 -36.14
N ILE A 190 58.38 36.43 -35.94
CA ILE A 190 57.96 35.42 -36.94
C ILE A 190 57.44 36.10 -38.23
N TYR A 191 57.08 37.38 -38.19
CA TYR A 191 56.64 38.11 -39.39
C TYR A 191 57.79 38.58 -40.31
N GLN A 192 59.05 38.59 -39.86
CA GLN A 192 60.22 38.70 -40.75
C GLN A 192 61.39 37.87 -40.18
N SER A 193 61.58 36.67 -40.74
CA SER A 193 62.76 35.86 -40.48
C SER A 193 64.03 36.69 -40.73
N LYS A 194 65.05 36.54 -39.87
CA LYS A 194 66.40 37.10 -40.12
C LYS A 194 66.89 36.73 -41.53
N ASP A 195 66.55 35.56 -42.03
CA ASP A 195 66.87 35.12 -43.38
C ASP A 195 66.19 35.97 -44.46
N GLN A 196 64.97 36.45 -44.20
CA GLN A 196 64.23 37.30 -45.13
C GLN A 196 64.85 38.70 -45.22
N VAL A 197 65.35 39.22 -44.10
CA VAL A 197 66.10 40.49 -44.05
C VAL A 197 67.45 40.33 -44.77
N VAL A 198 68.16 39.22 -44.52
CA VAL A 198 69.43 38.90 -45.19
C VAL A 198 69.23 38.71 -46.69
N LEU A 199 68.18 38.02 -47.15
CA LEU A 199 67.88 37.83 -48.57
C LEU A 199 67.55 39.16 -49.27
N LYS A 200 66.79 40.05 -48.63
CA LYS A 200 66.55 41.41 -49.17
C LYS A 200 67.85 42.22 -49.29
N LEU A 201 68.72 42.13 -48.28
CA LEU A 201 70.01 42.81 -48.30
C LEU A 201 70.91 42.25 -49.40
N LEU A 202 70.97 40.92 -49.54
CA LEU A 202 71.71 40.22 -50.58
C LEU A 202 71.21 40.59 -51.98
N GLY A 203 69.89 40.68 -52.17
CA GLY A 203 69.29 41.14 -53.43
C GLY A 203 69.71 42.56 -53.82
N LYS A 204 69.78 43.47 -52.84
CA LYS A 204 70.29 44.84 -53.07
C LYS A 204 71.77 44.85 -53.43
N TYR A 205 72.60 44.08 -52.73
CA TYR A 205 74.03 43.98 -53.04
C TYR A 205 74.28 43.42 -54.44
N LYS A 206 73.53 42.37 -54.84
CA LYS A 206 73.64 41.80 -56.18
C LYS A 206 73.24 42.81 -57.27
N SER A 207 72.15 43.54 -57.07
CA SER A 207 71.74 44.60 -58.00
C SER A 207 72.81 45.70 -58.11
N ASN A 208 73.43 46.09 -57.00
CA ASN A 208 74.52 47.07 -57.00
C ASN A 208 75.76 46.54 -57.70
N GLU A 209 76.09 45.26 -57.50
CA GLU A 209 77.20 44.59 -58.18
C GLU A 209 77.00 44.62 -59.70
N ASP A 210 75.79 44.32 -60.18
CA ASP A 210 75.47 44.36 -61.62
C ASP A 210 75.57 45.79 -62.18
N ILE A 211 75.14 46.81 -61.42
CA ILE A 211 75.31 48.23 -61.78
C ILE A 211 76.81 48.58 -61.89
N PHE A 212 77.63 48.16 -60.93
CA PHE A 212 79.07 48.42 -60.97
C PHE A 212 79.75 47.71 -62.14
N LYS A 213 79.41 46.43 -62.41
CA LYS A 213 79.93 45.70 -63.58
C LYS A 213 79.56 46.40 -64.89
N SER A 214 78.31 46.82 -65.05
CA SER A 214 77.86 47.57 -66.22
C SER A 214 78.61 48.90 -66.38
N THR A 215 78.82 49.62 -65.28
CA THR A 215 79.55 50.89 -65.27
C THR A 215 81.02 50.69 -65.65
N ILE A 216 81.68 49.66 -65.11
CA ILE A 216 83.06 49.31 -65.46
C ILE A 216 83.17 48.96 -66.94
N GLN A 217 82.24 48.16 -67.49
CA GLN A 217 82.23 47.82 -68.91
C GLN A 217 82.09 49.06 -69.80
N LYS A 218 81.20 50.00 -69.44
CA LYS A 218 81.07 51.28 -70.15
C LYS A 218 82.36 52.09 -70.11
N LEU A 219 82.98 52.22 -68.93
CA LEU A 219 84.25 52.95 -68.79
C LEU A 219 85.38 52.29 -69.60
N GLN A 220 85.44 50.96 -69.63
CA GLN A 220 86.40 50.23 -70.47
C GLN A 220 86.15 50.44 -71.97
N GLY A 221 84.89 50.50 -72.39
CA GLY A 221 84.50 50.86 -73.76
C GLY A 221 84.95 52.27 -74.13
N ASN A 222 84.58 53.25 -73.32
CA ASN A 222 84.99 54.65 -73.52
C ASN A 222 86.52 54.81 -73.56
N ASN A 223 87.25 54.11 -72.69
CA ASN A 223 88.70 54.15 -72.71
C ASN A 223 89.28 53.57 -74.01
N LYS A 224 88.69 52.52 -74.58
CA LYS A 224 89.13 51.98 -75.89
C LYS A 224 88.86 52.97 -77.02
N GLU A 225 87.70 53.63 -77.01
CA GLU A 225 87.34 54.65 -78.00
C GLU A 225 88.30 55.84 -77.91
N LEU A 226 88.55 56.37 -76.71
CA LEU A 226 89.54 57.43 -76.47
C LEU A 226 90.94 57.00 -76.92
N LEU A 227 91.35 55.76 -76.65
CA LEU A 227 92.64 55.26 -77.13
C LEU A 227 92.71 55.27 -78.66
N HIS A 228 91.65 54.82 -79.32
CA HIS A 228 91.54 54.83 -80.78
C HIS A 228 91.55 56.25 -81.35
N GLU A 229 90.88 57.19 -80.70
CA GLU A 229 90.89 58.61 -81.08
C GLU A 229 92.29 59.20 -80.92
N VAL A 230 92.98 58.94 -79.81
CA VAL A 230 94.39 59.33 -79.61
C VAL A 230 95.29 58.74 -80.69
N PHE A 231 95.10 57.48 -81.05
CA PHE A 231 95.85 56.85 -82.16
C PHE A 231 95.57 57.54 -83.49
N SER A 232 94.31 57.83 -83.82
CA SER A 232 93.93 58.52 -85.06
C SER A 232 94.47 59.94 -85.12
N LEU A 233 94.37 60.70 -84.02
CA LEU A 233 94.94 62.05 -83.91
C LEU A 233 96.46 62.02 -84.02
N ARG A 234 97.13 61.02 -83.43
CA ARG A 234 98.58 60.81 -83.57
C ARG A 234 98.97 60.51 -85.03
N GLU A 235 98.18 59.70 -85.73
CA GLU A 235 98.38 59.40 -87.15
C GLU A 235 98.17 60.65 -88.02
N GLN A 236 97.14 61.43 -87.75
CA GLN A 236 96.90 62.73 -88.42
C GLN A 236 98.06 63.71 -88.17
N LEU A 237 98.55 63.84 -86.92
CA LEU A 237 99.73 64.64 -86.60
C LEU A 237 100.99 64.14 -87.32
N SER A 238 101.15 62.82 -87.45
CA SER A 238 102.28 62.24 -88.20
C SER A 238 102.18 62.49 -89.71
N ASN A 239 100.98 62.63 -90.26
CA ASN A 239 100.77 62.96 -91.67
C ASN A 239 100.98 64.47 -91.91
N VAL A 240 100.48 65.34 -91.02
CA VAL A 240 100.76 66.79 -91.06
C VAL A 240 102.26 67.08 -90.90
N SER A 241 102.98 66.33 -90.06
CA SER A 241 104.44 66.44 -89.93
C SER A 241 105.20 66.06 -91.21
N LYS A 242 104.65 65.16 -92.04
CA LYS A 242 105.25 64.78 -93.34
C LYS A 242 104.92 65.77 -94.46
N ASP A 243 103.79 66.46 -94.36
CA ASP A 243 103.43 67.54 -95.27
C ASP A 243 104.21 68.85 -94.97
N CYS A 244 104.72 69.03 -93.75
CA CYS A 244 105.65 70.13 -93.41
C CYS A 244 107.11 69.86 -93.82
N ASP A 245 107.55 68.60 -93.90
CA ASP A 245 108.90 68.23 -94.34
C ASP A 245 109.04 68.11 -95.88
N SER A 246 107.98 68.43 -96.63
CA SER A 246 107.96 68.46 -98.10
C SER A 246 107.71 69.86 -98.68
N ALA A 247 107.81 70.90 -97.84
CA ALA A 247 107.64 72.30 -98.20
C ALA A 247 108.91 73.16 -98.01
N ASP A 248 110.11 72.55 -98.01
CA ASP A 248 111.41 73.22 -98.23
C ASP A 248 112.24 72.47 -99.29
#